data_AF-A0A257Y7M4-F1
#
_entry.id   AF-A0A257Y7M4-F1
#
_cell.length_a   1.000
_cell.length_b   1.000
_cell.length_c   1.000
_cell.angle_alpha   90.00
_cell.angle_beta   90.00
_cell.angle_gamma   90.00
#
_symmetry.space_group_name_H-M   'P 1'
#
loop_
_entity.id
_entity.type
_entity.pdbx_description
1 polymer ?
#
loop_
_entity_poly.entity_id
_entity_poly.type
_entity_poly.pdbx_seq_one_letter_code
_entity_poly.pdbx_strand_id
1 'polypeptide(L)'
;MKARYDFILAQLKQSGLEAIDLRPTLKSVETGKQTIFFRADYHWTAWSAEAAAGAVAQVIKASVKLSGAPGTGDKLGEWVTQRNLGDLAQRFLSPEQQKAVGPDLYTVRVPPEDKKGLLDAAPAPVHVVGNSFVQPYLGFPQKLSNALDRPVSLTWNVGNIGPWFTFLQYVGSPGFAKQPPQVIVWQFNEGQFHSGPDATGQWDAPSIIAPQMWRDRMTAAIAK
;
A
#
# COMPACT_ATOMS: atom_id res chain seq x y z
N MET A 1 10.50 20.36 -2.85
CA MET A 1 9.83 19.09 -2.47
C MET A 1 9.24 19.09 -1.07
N LYS A 2 9.99 19.38 0.02
CA LYS A 2 9.45 19.39 1.40
C LYS A 2 8.10 20.12 1.54
N ALA A 3 8.00 21.35 1.01
CA ALA A 3 6.79 22.16 1.10
C ALA A 3 5.53 21.52 0.49
N ARG A 4 5.67 20.68 -0.55
CA ARG A 4 4.54 20.02 -1.21
C ARG A 4 4.00 18.87 -0.36
N TYR A 5 4.87 17.98 0.09
CA TYR A 5 4.50 16.89 0.99
C TYR A 5 3.91 17.43 2.31
N ASP A 6 4.51 18.47 2.89
CA ASP A 6 3.99 19.15 4.08
C ASP A 6 2.59 19.74 3.84
N PHE A 7 2.37 20.36 2.68
CA PHE A 7 1.07 20.88 2.28
C PHE A 7 0.02 19.77 2.15
N ILE A 8 0.35 18.65 1.48
CA ILE A 8 -0.56 17.50 1.35
C ILE A 8 -0.94 16.96 2.73
N LEU A 9 0.04 16.73 3.62
CA LEU A 9 -0.23 16.27 4.98
C LEU A 9 -1.14 17.22 5.75
N ALA A 10 -0.92 18.53 5.63
CA ALA A 10 -1.75 19.53 6.29
C ALA A 10 -3.20 19.51 5.76
N GLN A 11 -3.38 19.41 4.44
CA GLN A 11 -4.72 19.34 3.83
C GLN A 11 -5.49 18.08 4.23
N LEU A 12 -4.81 16.92 4.28
CA LEU A 12 -5.43 15.68 4.74
C LEU A 12 -5.89 15.78 6.20
N LYS A 13 -5.04 16.28 7.09
CA LYS A 13 -5.38 16.49 8.51
C LYS A 13 -6.52 17.49 8.69
N GLN A 14 -6.50 18.60 7.95
CA GLN A 14 -7.57 19.59 7.96
C GLN A 14 -8.91 19.00 7.51
N SER A 15 -8.88 17.98 6.64
CA SER A 15 -10.07 17.26 6.17
C SER A 15 -10.53 16.16 7.15
N GLY A 16 -9.94 16.08 8.34
CA GLY A 16 -10.28 15.07 9.36
C GLY A 16 -9.68 13.69 9.11
N LEU A 17 -8.75 13.55 8.16
CA LEU A 17 -8.05 12.30 7.89
C LEU A 17 -6.77 12.20 8.72
N GLU A 18 -6.53 11.04 9.31
CA GLU A 18 -5.25 10.73 9.91
C GLU A 18 -4.20 10.54 8.81
N ALA A 19 -3.18 11.39 8.81
CA ALA A 19 -2.12 11.37 7.81
C ALA A 19 -0.74 11.30 8.47
N ILE A 20 -0.01 10.22 8.16
CA ILE A 20 1.26 9.88 8.79
C ILE A 20 2.41 10.48 7.98
N ASP A 21 3.27 11.26 8.64
CA ASP A 21 4.56 11.66 8.06
C ASP A 21 5.51 10.47 8.11
N LEU A 22 5.69 9.81 6.97
CA LEU A 22 6.56 8.64 6.85
C LEU A 22 8.04 9.01 6.64
N ARG A 23 8.39 10.27 6.38
CA ARG A 23 9.79 10.67 6.12
C ARG A 23 10.76 10.27 7.24
N PRO A 24 10.49 10.52 8.54
CA PRO A 24 11.41 10.08 9.59
C PRO A 24 11.55 8.56 9.64
N THR A 25 10.43 7.84 9.49
CA THR A 25 10.41 6.37 9.47
C THR A 25 11.23 5.81 8.32
N LEU A 26 11.02 6.32 7.10
CA LEU A 26 11.77 5.90 5.92
C LEU A 26 13.25 6.28 6.07
N LYS A 27 13.57 7.48 6.53
CA LYS A 27 14.97 7.89 6.77
C LYS A 27 15.71 6.95 7.74
N SER A 28 15.00 6.40 8.73
CA SER A 28 15.59 5.46 9.69
C SER A 28 15.98 4.10 9.10
N VAL A 29 15.46 3.77 7.91
CA VAL A 29 15.75 2.51 7.19
C VAL A 29 17.13 2.54 6.55
N GLU A 30 17.70 3.71 6.24
CA GLU A 30 19.04 3.83 5.63
C GLU A 30 20.13 3.45 6.64
N THR A 31 20.34 2.15 6.83
CA THR A 31 21.33 1.58 7.75
C THR A 31 22.02 0.35 7.17
N GLY A 32 23.34 0.39 7.09
CA GLY A 32 24.15 -0.68 6.51
C GLY A 32 23.77 -0.97 5.06
N LYS A 33 23.12 -2.12 4.82
CA LYS A 33 22.66 -2.56 3.48
C LYS A 33 21.18 -2.26 3.23
N GLN A 34 20.45 -1.78 4.22
CA GLN A 34 19.04 -1.44 4.08
C GLN A 34 18.92 -0.08 3.40
N THR A 35 18.12 -0.02 2.33
CA THR A 35 17.85 1.20 1.56
C THR A 35 16.37 1.48 1.53
N ILE A 36 15.98 2.74 1.35
CA ILE A 36 14.56 3.13 1.34
C ILE A 36 13.88 2.59 0.08
N PHE A 37 14.53 2.81 -1.06
CA PHE A 37 14.07 2.40 -2.38
C PHE A 37 15.06 1.42 -2.99
N PHE A 38 14.56 0.62 -3.93
CA PHE A 38 15.43 -0.05 -4.88
C PHE A 38 16.12 0.99 -5.77
N ARG A 39 17.25 0.62 -6.37
CA ARG A 39 18.10 1.55 -7.12
C ARG A 39 17.56 1.78 -8.53
N ALA A 40 17.06 0.73 -9.17
CA ALA A 40 16.56 0.74 -10.55
C ALA A 40 15.09 0.32 -10.64
N ASP A 41 14.35 0.44 -9.55
CA ASP A 41 12.92 0.13 -9.43
C ASP A 41 12.20 1.26 -8.69
N TYR A 42 10.96 1.51 -9.10
CA TYR A 42 10.13 2.61 -8.63
C TYR A 42 9.66 2.42 -7.18
N HIS A 43 9.63 1.19 -6.68
CA HIS A 43 9.05 0.85 -5.38
C HIS A 43 10.03 1.06 -4.23
N TRP A 44 9.44 1.23 -3.04
CA TRP A 44 10.17 1.09 -1.79
C TRP A 44 10.72 -0.34 -1.65
N THR A 45 11.71 -0.52 -0.79
CA THR A 45 12.15 -1.86 -0.38
C THR A 45 11.16 -2.48 0.61
N ALA A 46 11.26 -3.79 0.84
CA ALA A 46 10.47 -4.43 1.90
C ALA A 46 10.82 -3.89 3.30
N TRP A 47 12.06 -3.42 3.52
CA TRP A 47 12.43 -2.77 4.80
C TRP A 47 11.62 -1.50 5.04
N SER A 48 11.48 -0.65 4.01
CA SER A 48 10.64 0.54 4.05
C SER A 48 9.16 0.22 4.21
N ALA A 49 8.67 -0.78 3.47
CA ALA A 49 7.31 -1.25 3.57
C ALA A 49 7.00 -1.72 5.01
N GLU A 50 7.90 -2.48 5.63
CA GLU A 50 7.73 -2.96 6.99
C GLU A 50 7.81 -1.84 8.04
N ALA A 51 8.74 -0.90 7.86
CA ALA A 51 8.87 0.26 8.74
C ALA A 51 7.62 1.15 8.67
N ALA A 52 7.11 1.43 7.46
CA ALA A 52 5.89 2.18 7.25
C ALA A 52 4.67 1.47 7.85
N ALA A 53 4.55 0.15 7.66
CA ALA A 53 3.49 -0.65 8.28
C ALA A 53 3.55 -0.62 9.82
N GLY A 54 4.77 -0.61 10.40
CA GLY A 54 4.96 -0.42 11.84
C GLY A 54 4.46 0.93 12.35
N ALA A 55 4.76 2.02 11.63
CA ALA A 55 4.27 3.36 11.97
C ALA A 55 2.73 3.45 11.86
N VAL A 56 2.15 2.86 10.81
CA VAL A 56 0.69 2.77 10.64
C VAL A 56 0.05 1.98 11.78
N ALA A 57 0.64 0.85 12.17
CA ALA A 57 0.13 0.03 13.27
C ALA A 57 0.11 0.78 14.60
N GLN A 58 1.14 1.59 14.88
CA GLN A 58 1.19 2.42 16.10
C GLN A 58 0.02 3.40 16.15
N VAL A 59 -0.25 4.10 15.04
CA VAL A 59 -1.37 5.04 14.94
C VAL A 59 -2.71 4.33 15.12
N ILE A 60 -2.93 3.20 14.44
CA ILE A 60 -4.17 2.43 14.58
C ILE A 60 -4.40 1.98 16.02
N LYS A 61 -3.36 1.44 16.69
CA LYS A 61 -3.47 0.98 18.08
C LYS A 61 -3.74 2.11 19.07
N ALA A 62 -3.28 3.32 18.78
CA ALA A 62 -3.55 4.50 19.61
C ALA A 62 -4.98 5.02 19.41
N SER A 63 -5.56 4.85 18.21
CA SER A 63 -6.83 5.48 17.84
C SER A 63 -8.04 4.55 17.92
N VAL A 64 -7.87 3.24 17.71
CA VAL A 64 -9.00 2.29 17.56
C VAL A 64 -8.74 0.99 18.30
N LYS A 65 -9.74 0.51 19.06
CA LYS A 65 -9.76 -0.86 19.57
C LYS A 65 -10.26 -1.81 18.49
N LEU A 66 -9.34 -2.57 17.89
CA LEU A 66 -9.67 -3.54 16.84
C LEU A 66 -10.46 -4.73 17.41
N SER A 67 -11.47 -5.15 16.67
CA SER A 67 -12.26 -6.35 16.86
C SER A 67 -11.47 -7.61 16.45
N GLY A 68 -12.05 -8.78 16.67
CA GLY A 68 -11.38 -10.06 16.46
C GLY A 68 -10.40 -10.43 17.57
N ALA A 69 -9.91 -11.65 17.50
CA ALA A 69 -9.03 -12.23 18.51
C ALA A 69 -7.55 -11.85 18.27
N PRO A 70 -6.78 -11.50 19.31
CA PRO A 70 -5.32 -11.52 19.26
C PRO A 70 -4.77 -12.89 18.84
N GLY A 71 -3.55 -12.92 18.31
CA GLY A 71 -2.88 -14.10 17.75
C GLY A 71 -3.29 -14.44 16.32
N THR A 72 -4.14 -13.63 15.69
CA THR A 72 -4.66 -13.90 14.33
C THR A 72 -3.99 -13.05 13.24
N GLY A 73 -2.99 -12.24 13.60
CA GLY A 73 -2.15 -11.53 12.64
C GLY A 73 -1.22 -12.47 11.86
N ASP A 74 -0.69 -11.97 10.75
CA ASP A 74 0.22 -12.75 9.90
C ASP A 74 1.51 -13.08 10.65
N LYS A 75 1.98 -14.31 10.49
CA LYS A 75 3.35 -14.69 10.81
C LYS A 75 4.26 -14.22 9.67
N LEU A 76 5.37 -13.59 10.02
CA LEU A 76 6.38 -13.17 9.06
C LEU A 76 7.37 -14.30 8.86
N GLY A 77 7.59 -14.72 7.61
CA GLY A 77 8.62 -15.72 7.30
C GLY A 77 10.02 -15.12 7.21
N GLU A 78 10.97 -15.96 6.81
CA GLU A 78 12.39 -15.59 6.76
C GLU A 78 12.71 -14.59 5.65
N TRP A 79 13.73 -13.77 5.89
CA TRP A 79 14.29 -12.89 4.87
C TRP A 79 15.11 -13.69 3.85
N VAL A 80 14.85 -13.44 2.58
CA VAL A 80 15.65 -13.95 1.46
C VAL A 80 16.05 -12.82 0.54
N THR A 81 17.21 -12.97 -0.10
CA THR A 81 17.69 -12.01 -1.09
C THR A 81 17.70 -12.66 -2.46
N GLN A 82 17.07 -11.99 -3.43
CA GLN A 82 17.04 -12.42 -4.82
C GLN A 82 17.47 -11.30 -5.76
N ARG A 83 17.97 -11.69 -6.94
CA ARG A 83 18.41 -10.76 -7.98
C ARG A 83 17.29 -10.57 -8.98
N ASN A 84 16.76 -9.35 -9.07
CA ASN A 84 15.77 -9.00 -10.10
C ASN A 84 16.20 -7.72 -10.81
N LEU A 85 15.89 -7.63 -12.09
CA LEU A 85 15.99 -6.36 -12.81
C LEU A 85 14.82 -5.46 -12.38
N GLY A 86 15.10 -4.22 -12.00
CA GLY A 86 14.07 -3.31 -11.51
C GLY A 86 13.12 -2.81 -12.59
N ASP A 87 11.90 -2.44 -12.21
CA ASP A 87 10.85 -2.07 -13.17
C ASP A 87 11.20 -0.83 -14.02
N LEU A 88 11.91 0.15 -13.46
CA LEU A 88 12.41 1.31 -14.21
C LEU A 88 13.41 0.86 -15.27
N ALA A 89 14.33 -0.05 -14.92
CA ALA A 89 15.27 -0.62 -15.87
C ALA A 89 14.57 -1.45 -16.95
N GLN A 90 13.62 -2.32 -16.56
CA GLN A 90 12.87 -3.16 -17.49
C GLN A 90 12.06 -2.36 -18.50
N ARG A 91 11.45 -1.24 -18.07
CA ARG A 91 10.51 -0.47 -18.89
C ARG A 91 11.17 0.60 -19.75
N PHE A 92 12.25 1.21 -19.28
CA PHE A 92 12.77 2.44 -19.88
C PHE A 92 14.19 2.32 -20.46
N LEU A 93 14.89 1.22 -20.23
CA LEU A 93 16.27 1.04 -20.70
C LEU A 93 16.36 0.03 -21.85
N SER A 94 17.29 0.27 -22.77
CA SER A 94 17.65 -0.70 -23.82
C SER A 94 18.32 -1.95 -23.23
N PRO A 95 18.38 -3.09 -23.95
CA PRO A 95 19.07 -4.30 -23.47
C PRO A 95 20.53 -4.06 -23.03
N GLU A 96 21.26 -3.21 -23.75
CA GLU A 96 22.65 -2.84 -23.42
C GLU A 96 22.72 -2.06 -22.11
N GLN A 97 21.79 -1.11 -21.93
CA GLN A 97 21.68 -0.32 -20.71
C GLN A 97 21.23 -1.17 -19.51
N GLN A 98 20.30 -2.11 -19.71
CA GLN A 98 19.89 -3.08 -18.69
C GLN A 98 21.07 -3.94 -18.24
N LYS A 99 21.89 -4.42 -19.19
CA LYS A 99 23.12 -5.17 -18.89
C LYS A 99 24.12 -4.34 -18.09
N ALA A 100 24.26 -3.05 -18.42
CA ALA A 100 25.16 -2.14 -17.72
C ALA A 100 24.68 -1.79 -16.29
N VAL A 101 23.39 -1.55 -16.12
CA VAL A 101 22.78 -1.24 -14.81
C VAL A 101 22.75 -2.47 -13.90
N GLY A 102 22.54 -3.66 -14.45
CA GLY A 102 22.48 -4.91 -13.70
C GLY A 102 21.28 -5.04 -12.76
N PRO A 103 21.06 -6.23 -12.18
CA PRO A 103 19.95 -6.47 -11.26
C PRO A 103 20.16 -5.78 -9.92
N ASP A 104 19.04 -5.43 -9.28
CA ASP A 104 19.01 -5.04 -7.87
C ASP A 104 18.90 -6.27 -6.96
N LEU A 105 19.26 -6.08 -5.69
CA LEU A 105 19.10 -7.08 -4.64
C LEU A 105 17.78 -6.85 -3.90
N TYR A 106 16.81 -7.69 -4.20
CA TYR A 106 15.51 -7.67 -3.55
C TYR A 106 15.56 -8.53 -2.31
N THR A 107 15.56 -7.87 -1.14
CA THR A 107 15.38 -8.57 0.14
C THR A 107 13.92 -8.53 0.53
N VAL A 108 13.30 -9.70 0.65
CA VAL A 108 11.87 -9.89 0.92
C VAL A 108 11.63 -11.05 1.86
N ARG A 109 10.41 -11.20 2.37
CA ARG A 109 10.03 -12.37 3.16
C ARG A 109 9.43 -13.48 2.31
N VAL A 110 9.84 -14.71 2.59
CA VAL A 110 9.14 -15.89 2.09
C VAL A 110 7.84 -16.04 2.88
N PRO A 111 6.68 -16.22 2.23
CA PRO A 111 5.44 -16.54 2.96
C PRO A 111 5.61 -17.84 3.76
N PRO A 112 5.15 -17.90 5.03
CA PRO A 112 5.20 -19.15 5.79
C PRO A 112 4.32 -20.23 5.12
N GLU A 113 4.74 -21.50 5.19
CA GLU A 113 4.06 -22.63 4.54
C GLU A 113 2.62 -22.86 5.02
N ASP A 114 2.28 -22.34 6.22
CA ASP A 114 1.01 -22.56 6.91
C ASP A 114 -0.20 -21.78 6.38
N LYS A 115 -0.15 -21.16 5.19
CA LYS A 115 -1.37 -20.55 4.58
C LYS A 115 -2.36 -21.59 4.02
N LYS A 116 -2.51 -22.75 4.67
CA LYS A 116 -3.63 -23.68 4.47
C LYS A 116 -4.85 -23.15 5.23
N GLY A 117 -5.67 -22.34 4.57
CA GLY A 117 -6.94 -21.90 5.15
C GLY A 117 -7.51 -20.62 4.56
N LEU A 118 -7.60 -20.53 3.23
CA LEU A 118 -8.28 -19.40 2.58
C LEU A 118 -9.81 -19.50 2.63
N LEU A 119 -10.36 -20.59 3.18
CA LEU A 119 -11.80 -20.87 3.17
C LEU A 119 -12.54 -20.34 4.42
N ASP A 120 -11.85 -20.09 5.52
CA ASP A 120 -12.43 -19.58 6.78
C ASP A 120 -11.64 -18.39 7.35
N ALA A 121 -11.17 -17.49 6.49
CA ALA A 121 -10.47 -16.29 6.98
C ALA A 121 -11.44 -15.41 7.79
N ALA A 122 -11.14 -15.20 9.07
CA ALA A 122 -11.89 -14.30 9.93
C ALA A 122 -11.96 -12.89 9.30
N PRO A 123 -13.07 -12.15 9.50
CA PRO A 123 -13.21 -10.80 8.97
C PRO A 123 -12.04 -9.93 9.41
N ALA A 124 -11.38 -9.27 8.46
CA ALA A 124 -10.25 -8.41 8.74
C ALA A 124 -10.75 -7.04 9.27
N PRO A 125 -10.43 -6.64 10.52
CA PRO A 125 -10.84 -5.34 11.04
C PRO A 125 -10.14 -4.17 10.35
N VAL A 126 -9.07 -4.44 9.60
CA VAL A 126 -8.33 -3.44 8.82
C VAL A 126 -8.24 -3.87 7.36
N HIS A 127 -8.45 -2.91 6.46
CA HIS A 127 -8.26 -3.10 5.03
C HIS A 127 -7.26 -2.11 4.47
N VAL A 128 -6.33 -2.57 3.63
CA VAL A 128 -5.39 -1.73 2.90
C VAL A 128 -5.90 -1.55 1.48
N VAL A 129 -6.02 -0.29 1.04
CA VAL A 129 -6.20 0.07 -0.36
C VAL A 129 -4.93 0.77 -0.84
N GLY A 130 -4.37 0.39 -1.98
CA GLY A 130 -3.19 1.09 -2.50
C GLY A 130 -2.82 0.71 -3.93
N ASN A 131 -1.62 1.11 -4.34
CA ASN A 131 -1.06 0.72 -5.64
C ASN A 131 -0.03 -0.43 -5.48
N SER A 132 0.82 -0.64 -6.48
CA SER A 132 1.86 -1.68 -6.46
C SER A 132 2.86 -1.57 -5.29
N PHE A 133 2.92 -0.45 -4.56
CA PHE A 133 3.72 -0.33 -3.33
C PHE A 133 3.22 -1.24 -2.21
N VAL A 134 1.93 -1.56 -2.15
CA VAL A 134 1.37 -2.44 -1.12
C VAL A 134 1.21 -3.89 -1.59
N GLN A 135 1.78 -4.24 -2.74
CA GLN A 135 1.70 -5.60 -3.27
C GLN A 135 2.28 -6.62 -2.26
N PRO A 136 1.69 -7.82 -2.14
CA PRO A 136 2.03 -8.78 -1.07
C PRO A 136 3.52 -9.10 -0.93
N TYR A 137 4.24 -9.15 -2.06
CA TYR A 137 5.67 -9.45 -2.09
C TYR A 137 6.55 -8.39 -1.40
N LEU A 138 6.10 -7.12 -1.33
CA LEU A 138 6.82 -6.06 -0.61
C LEU A 138 6.55 -6.08 0.90
N GLY A 139 5.56 -6.84 1.38
CA GLY A 139 5.39 -7.15 2.80
C GLY A 139 4.61 -6.12 3.63
N PHE A 140 4.17 -4.99 3.07
CA PHE A 140 3.41 -3.98 3.83
C PHE A 140 2.15 -4.55 4.53
N PRO A 141 1.20 -5.21 3.85
CA PRO A 141 -0.02 -5.69 4.50
C PRO A 141 0.25 -6.83 5.50
N GLN A 142 1.23 -7.70 5.22
CA GLN A 142 1.64 -8.77 6.14
C GLN A 142 2.26 -8.19 7.40
N LYS A 143 3.14 -7.19 7.27
CA LYS A 143 3.74 -6.54 8.42
C LYS A 143 2.71 -5.76 9.23
N LEU A 144 1.74 -5.12 8.57
CA LEU A 144 0.66 -4.45 9.26
C LEU A 144 -0.20 -5.47 10.05
N SER A 145 -0.56 -6.60 9.43
CA SER A 145 -1.28 -7.71 10.06
C SER A 145 -0.52 -8.24 11.28
N ASN A 146 0.77 -8.52 11.11
CA ASN A 146 1.68 -8.95 12.16
C ASN A 146 1.75 -7.95 13.33
N ALA A 147 1.95 -6.67 13.01
CA ALA A 147 2.13 -5.63 14.02
C ALA A 147 0.83 -5.35 14.79
N LEU A 148 -0.34 -5.40 14.12
CA LEU A 148 -1.65 -5.24 14.74
C LEU A 148 -2.10 -6.47 15.53
N ASP A 149 -1.48 -7.62 15.26
CA ASP A 149 -1.91 -8.92 15.76
C ASP A 149 -3.38 -9.20 15.41
N ARG A 150 -3.75 -8.82 14.18
CA ARG A 150 -5.10 -8.93 13.59
C ARG A 150 -5.01 -9.13 12.08
N PRO A 151 -6.00 -9.77 11.43
CA PRO A 151 -5.99 -9.93 9.99
C PRO A 151 -6.08 -8.56 9.29
N VAL A 152 -5.33 -8.41 8.21
CA VAL A 152 -5.40 -7.26 7.30
C VAL A 152 -5.73 -7.77 5.92
N SER A 153 -6.79 -7.23 5.34
CA SER A 153 -7.17 -7.52 3.95
C SER A 153 -6.62 -6.44 3.00
N LEU A 154 -6.59 -6.72 1.70
CA LEU A 154 -5.90 -5.88 0.71
C LEU A 154 -6.70 -5.78 -0.60
N THR A 155 -6.85 -4.56 -1.11
CA THR A 155 -7.21 -4.27 -2.50
C THR A 155 -6.14 -3.38 -3.11
N TRP A 156 -5.55 -3.79 -4.22
CA TRP A 156 -4.53 -2.99 -4.88
C TRP A 156 -4.57 -3.19 -6.40
N ASN A 157 -4.04 -2.20 -7.12
CA ASN A 157 -3.81 -2.25 -8.56
C ASN A 157 -2.41 -1.72 -8.90
N VAL A 158 -1.94 -1.92 -10.14
CA VAL A 158 -0.70 -1.31 -10.65
C VAL A 158 -0.80 0.22 -10.68
N GLY A 159 0.34 0.93 -10.62
CA GLY A 159 0.40 2.38 -10.37
C GLY A 159 -0.28 3.29 -11.40
N ASN A 160 -0.56 2.81 -12.62
CA ASN A 160 -1.31 3.50 -13.66
C ASN A 160 -2.83 3.32 -13.57
N ILE A 161 -3.32 2.48 -12.65
CA ILE A 161 -4.73 2.46 -12.24
C ILE A 161 -4.89 3.47 -11.10
N GLY A 162 -5.70 4.51 -11.35
CA GLY A 162 -5.82 5.62 -10.41
C GLY A 162 -6.25 5.17 -8.99
N PRO A 163 -5.75 5.84 -7.93
CA PRO A 163 -6.09 5.49 -6.55
C PRO A 163 -7.59 5.62 -6.26
N TRP A 164 -8.26 6.56 -6.94
CA TRP A 164 -9.70 6.78 -6.87
C TRP A 164 -10.51 5.57 -7.34
N PHE A 165 -10.12 4.98 -8.46
CA PHE A 165 -10.75 3.79 -9.00
C PHE A 165 -10.53 2.60 -8.06
N THR A 166 -9.29 2.41 -7.60
CA THR A 166 -8.94 1.29 -6.71
C THR A 166 -9.69 1.35 -5.38
N PHE A 167 -9.86 2.55 -4.81
CA PHE A 167 -10.69 2.72 -3.62
C PHE A 167 -12.16 2.41 -3.88
N LEU A 168 -12.70 2.92 -5.00
CA LEU A 168 -14.08 2.65 -5.41
C LEU A 168 -14.33 1.15 -5.63
N GLN A 169 -13.38 0.43 -6.23
CA GLN A 169 -13.44 -1.01 -6.43
C GLN A 169 -13.61 -1.74 -5.09
N TYR A 170 -12.91 -1.31 -4.04
CA TYR A 170 -13.04 -1.91 -2.72
C TYR A 170 -14.39 -1.59 -2.06
N VAL A 171 -14.74 -0.31 -1.93
CA VAL A 171 -15.99 0.07 -1.23
C VAL A 171 -17.24 -0.39 -1.98
N GLY A 172 -17.17 -0.55 -3.30
CA GLY A 172 -18.23 -1.11 -4.11
C GLY A 172 -18.31 -2.65 -4.09
N SER A 173 -17.39 -3.32 -3.39
CA SER A 173 -17.33 -4.79 -3.37
C SER A 173 -18.40 -5.40 -2.45
N PRO A 174 -18.86 -6.63 -2.73
CA PRO A 174 -19.72 -7.38 -1.81
C PRO A 174 -19.08 -7.62 -0.44
N GLY A 175 -17.74 -7.73 -0.38
CA GLY A 175 -17.00 -7.92 0.87
C GLY A 175 -17.15 -6.72 1.79
N PHE A 176 -16.98 -5.50 1.27
CA PHE A 176 -17.20 -4.27 2.04
C PHE A 176 -18.64 -4.14 2.50
N ALA A 177 -19.62 -4.39 1.62
CA ALA A 177 -21.05 -4.31 1.98
C ALA A 177 -21.46 -5.32 3.06
N LYS A 178 -20.89 -6.53 3.03
CA LYS A 178 -21.20 -7.58 4.01
C LYS A 178 -20.52 -7.30 5.36
N GLN A 179 -19.27 -6.86 5.34
CA GLN A 179 -18.41 -6.72 6.52
C GLN A 179 -17.43 -5.55 6.32
N PRO A 180 -17.86 -4.30 6.55
CA PRO A 180 -16.97 -3.15 6.44
C PRO A 180 -15.88 -3.23 7.53
N PRO A 181 -14.63 -2.84 7.22
CA PRO A 181 -13.55 -2.84 8.18
C PRO A 181 -13.71 -1.68 9.17
N GLN A 182 -13.11 -1.80 10.35
CA GLN A 182 -13.04 -0.67 11.29
C GLN A 182 -12.07 0.41 10.84
N VAL A 183 -11.04 0.04 10.08
CA VAL A 183 -10.02 0.96 9.57
C VAL A 183 -9.73 0.66 8.09
N ILE A 184 -9.71 1.70 7.27
CA ILE A 184 -9.14 1.65 5.93
C ILE A 184 -7.82 2.40 5.94
N VAL A 185 -6.74 1.73 5.54
CA VAL A 185 -5.44 2.34 5.28
C VAL A 185 -5.35 2.58 3.78
N TRP A 186 -5.36 3.84 3.36
CA TRP A 186 -5.27 4.20 1.95
C TRP A 186 -3.86 4.71 1.62
N GLN A 187 -3.10 3.91 0.87
CA GLN A 187 -1.75 4.22 0.46
C GLN A 187 -1.75 5.08 -0.81
N PHE A 188 -0.95 6.14 -0.80
CA PHE A 188 -0.71 7.04 -1.94
C PHE A 188 0.78 7.32 -2.13
N ASN A 189 1.17 7.51 -3.39
CA ASN A 189 2.42 8.18 -3.73
C ASN A 189 2.15 9.69 -3.85
N GLU A 190 3.09 10.54 -3.40
CA GLU A 190 2.92 12.00 -3.36
C GLU A 190 2.45 12.58 -4.71
N GLY A 191 2.99 12.07 -5.82
CA GLY A 191 2.63 12.53 -7.17
C GLY A 191 1.14 12.36 -7.51
N GLN A 192 0.50 11.31 -6.99
CA GLN A 192 -0.88 10.95 -7.35
C GLN A 192 -1.92 11.96 -6.81
N PHE A 193 -1.57 12.75 -5.79
CA PHE A 193 -2.47 13.79 -5.24
C PHE A 193 -2.73 14.95 -6.22
N HIS A 194 -1.96 15.07 -7.30
CA HIS A 194 -2.15 16.13 -8.31
C HIS A 194 -3.11 15.72 -9.43
N SER A 195 -3.60 14.48 -9.41
CA SER A 195 -4.34 13.88 -10.50
C SER A 195 -5.71 13.42 -10.01
N GLY A 196 -6.78 14.06 -10.50
CA GLY A 196 -8.16 13.67 -10.21
C GLY A 196 -8.54 12.30 -10.82
N PRO A 197 -9.75 11.78 -10.52
CA PRO A 197 -10.23 10.51 -11.08
C PRO A 197 -10.37 10.53 -12.61
N ASP A 198 -10.40 11.72 -13.22
CA ASP A 198 -10.55 11.96 -14.65
C ASP A 198 -9.24 12.32 -15.36
N ALA A 199 -8.09 12.22 -14.68
CA ALA A 199 -6.80 12.63 -15.21
C ALA A 199 -6.33 11.76 -16.39
N THR A 200 -6.73 12.15 -17.60
CA THR A 200 -6.30 11.53 -18.86
C THR A 200 -4.78 11.65 -19.02
N GLY A 201 -4.16 10.59 -19.54
CA GLY A 201 -2.69 10.50 -19.69
C GLY A 201 -1.93 10.19 -18.40
N GLN A 202 -2.58 10.25 -17.24
CA GLN A 202 -2.03 9.75 -15.97
C GLN A 202 -2.55 8.34 -15.66
N TRP A 203 -3.85 8.11 -15.91
CA TRP A 203 -4.50 6.84 -15.63
C TRP A 203 -4.85 6.06 -16.89
N ASP A 204 -4.84 4.73 -16.78
CA ASP A 204 -5.32 3.85 -17.84
C ASP A 204 -6.83 4.05 -18.04
N ALA A 205 -7.27 3.98 -19.30
CA ALA A 205 -8.64 4.29 -19.72
C ALA A 205 -9.75 3.62 -18.88
N PRO A 206 -9.66 2.34 -18.48
CA PRO A 206 -10.69 1.70 -17.65
C PRO A 206 -10.84 2.29 -16.25
N SER A 207 -9.83 3.02 -15.76
CA SER A 207 -9.80 3.61 -14.42
C SER A 207 -10.18 5.10 -14.39
N ILE A 208 -10.40 5.72 -15.55
CA ILE A 208 -10.80 7.12 -15.68
C ILE A 208 -12.29 7.26 -15.39
N ILE A 209 -12.66 8.08 -14.41
CA ILE A 209 -14.04 8.33 -13.99
C ILE A 209 -14.24 9.84 -13.81
N ALA A 210 -15.32 10.40 -14.36
CA ALA A 210 -15.69 11.79 -14.12
C ALA A 210 -15.84 12.08 -12.60
N PRO A 211 -15.36 13.21 -12.07
CA PRO A 211 -15.31 13.44 -10.62
C PRO A 211 -16.68 13.35 -9.93
N GLN A 212 -17.74 13.82 -10.60
CA GLN A 212 -19.09 13.71 -10.05
C GLN A 212 -19.56 12.26 -10.01
N MET A 213 -19.34 11.49 -11.09
CA MET A 213 -19.67 10.06 -11.14
C MET A 213 -18.93 9.27 -10.07
N TRP A 214 -17.67 9.60 -9.78
CA TRP A 214 -16.92 8.98 -8.68
C TRP A 214 -17.58 9.28 -7.33
N ARG A 215 -17.93 10.55 -7.04
CA ARG A 215 -18.62 10.92 -5.80
C ARG A 215 -19.97 10.25 -5.64
N ASP A 216 -20.76 10.16 -6.72
CA ASP A 216 -22.08 9.53 -6.70
C ASP A 216 -21.96 8.04 -6.37
N ARG A 217 -21.00 7.35 -7.00
CA ARG A 217 -20.73 5.93 -6.76
C ARG A 217 -20.17 5.67 -5.37
N MET A 218 -19.30 6.54 -4.88
CA MET A 218 -18.80 6.48 -3.50
C MET A 218 -19.94 6.62 -2.49
N THR A 219 -20.81 7.61 -2.68
CA THR A 219 -21.98 7.86 -1.81
C THR A 219 -22.93 6.67 -1.82
N ALA A 220 -23.22 6.12 -3.00
CA ALA A 220 -24.09 4.95 -3.13
C ALA A 220 -23.49 3.67 -2.52
N ALA A 221 -22.15 3.56 -2.46
CA ALA A 221 -21.47 2.42 -1.87
C ALA A 221 -21.51 2.44 -0.33
N ILE A 222 -21.36 3.61 0.28
CA ILE A 222 -21.32 3.77 1.75
C ILE A 222 -22.71 3.95 2.40
N ALA A 223 -23.76 4.19 1.60
CA ALA A 223 -25.13 4.33 2.09
C ALA A 223 -25.84 2.97 2.32
N LYS A 224 -25.19 1.86 2.01
CA LYS A 224 -25.69 0.49 2.18
C LYS A 224 -25.19 -0.11 3.48
#